data_AF-A0A7G5Z017-F1
#
_entry.id   AF-A0A7G5Z017-F1
#
_cell.length_a   1.000
_cell.length_b   1.000
_cell.length_c   1.000
_cell.angle_alpha   90.00
_cell.angle_beta   90.00
_cell.angle_gamma   90.00
#
_symmetry.space_group_name_H-M   'P 1'
#
loop_
_entity.id
_entity.type
_entity.pdbx_description
1 polymer ?
#
loop_
_entity_poly.entity_id
_entity_poly.type
_entity_poly.pdbx_seq_one_letter_code
_entity_poly.pdbx_strand_id
1 'polypeptide(L)'
;MNPTQFIPVISAIGPVIAIVTVSGVIGWVITTWMRIRHGYPLDGQWGQAIYPKTDQEAAERIRLLSQENGQLRAEIGSIKDRLANVERIVTDGAHSLDREIESLRTKPN
;
A
#
# COMPACT_ATOMS: atom_id res chain seq x y z
N MET A 1 -63.79 -3.40 14.47
CA MET A 1 -62.92 -4.01 15.50
C MET A 1 -62.47 -2.86 16.41
N ASN A 2 -62.88 -2.88 17.69
CA ASN A 2 -62.83 -1.70 18.56
C ASN A 2 -61.41 -1.42 19.08
N PRO A 3 -60.99 -0.14 19.17
CA PRO A 3 -59.63 0.26 19.57
C PRO A 3 -59.26 -0.12 21.02
N THR A 4 -60.25 -0.45 21.85
CA THR A 4 -60.05 -0.79 23.28
C THR A 4 -59.44 -2.17 23.51
N GLN A 5 -59.46 -3.07 22.53
CA GLN A 5 -58.86 -4.41 22.65
C GLN A 5 -57.35 -4.44 22.38
N PHE A 6 -56.78 -3.40 21.77
CA PHE A 6 -55.35 -3.34 21.46
C PHE A 6 -54.49 -2.92 22.66
N ILE A 7 -55.02 -2.05 23.53
CA ILE A 7 -54.33 -1.56 24.73
C ILE A 7 -53.84 -2.70 25.65
N PRO A 8 -54.68 -3.67 26.06
CA PRO A 8 -54.22 -4.76 26.94
C PRO A 8 -53.19 -5.66 26.27
N VAL A 9 -53.36 -5.95 24.97
CA VAL A 9 -52.41 -6.77 24.20
C VAL A 9 -51.03 -6.09 24.11
N ILE A 10 -51.00 -4.79 23.84
CA ILE A 10 -49.74 -4.02 23.78
C ILE A 10 -49.08 -3.96 25.16
N SER A 11 -49.85 -3.78 26.24
CA SER A 11 -49.29 -3.76 27.60
C SER A 11 -48.70 -5.11 28.04
N ALA A 12 -49.27 -6.22 27.59
CA ALA A 12 -48.81 -7.57 27.92
C ALA A 12 -47.56 -7.98 27.13
N ILE A 13 -47.47 -7.59 25.84
CA ILE A 13 -46.40 -8.04 24.94
C ILE A 13 -45.29 -6.98 24.80
N GLY A 14 -45.59 -5.71 25.06
CA GLY A 14 -44.66 -4.58 24.94
C GLY A 14 -43.34 -4.76 25.71
N PRO A 15 -43.34 -5.21 26.98
CA PRO A 15 -42.11 -5.45 27.73
C PRO A 15 -41.23 -6.54 27.10
N VAL A 16 -41.84 -7.61 26.59
CA VAL A 16 -41.11 -8.72 25.95
C VAL A 16 -40.44 -8.25 24.66
N ILE A 17 -41.17 -7.48 23.83
CA ILE A 17 -40.62 -6.90 22.60
C ILE A 17 -39.43 -5.99 22.94
N ALA A 18 -39.56 -5.12 23.94
CA ALA A 18 -38.49 -4.21 24.34
C ALA A 18 -37.21 -4.96 24.75
N ILE A 19 -37.34 -6.01 25.56
CA ILE A 19 -36.19 -6.81 26.01
C ILE A 19 -35.51 -7.51 24.83
N VAL A 20 -36.29 -8.10 23.91
CA VAL A 20 -35.74 -8.79 22.73
C VAL A 20 -35.02 -7.81 21.82
N THR A 21 -35.59 -6.63 21.56
CA THR A 21 -34.96 -5.59 20.74
C THR A 21 -33.65 -5.13 21.35
N VAL A 22 -33.63 -4.79 22.64
CA VAL A 22 -32.41 -4.34 23.34
C VAL A 22 -31.35 -5.45 23.34
N SER A 23 -31.74 -6.69 23.63
CA SER A 23 -30.83 -7.84 23.62
C SER A 23 -30.23 -8.09 22.24
N GLY A 24 -31.02 -7.94 21.18
CA GLY A 24 -30.55 -8.06 19.79
C GLY A 24 -29.53 -6.99 19.42
N VAL A 25 -29.77 -5.73 19.80
CA VAL A 25 -28.82 -4.63 19.56
C VAL A 25 -27.52 -4.86 20.34
N ILE A 26 -27.60 -5.23 21.62
CA ILE A 26 -26.43 -5.54 22.45
C ILE A 26 -25.62 -6.70 21.83
N GLY A 27 -26.30 -7.77 21.41
CA GLY A 27 -25.65 -8.90 20.72
C GLY A 27 -24.91 -8.46 19.47
N TRP A 28 -25.53 -7.63 18.62
CA TRP A 28 -24.88 -7.11 17.41
C TRP A 28 -23.65 -6.26 17.72
N VAL A 29 -23.73 -5.35 18.70
CA VAL A 29 -22.60 -4.51 19.14
C VAL A 29 -21.46 -5.37 19.67
N ILE A 30 -21.75 -6.37 20.51
CA ILE A 30 -20.73 -7.28 21.06
C ILE A 30 -20.05 -8.07 19.94
N THR A 31 -20.79 -8.60 18.96
CA THR A 31 -20.17 -9.34 17.84
C THR A 31 -19.32 -8.44 16.95
N THR A 32 -19.70 -7.18 16.76
CA THR A 32 -18.92 -6.21 15.99
C THR A 32 -17.66 -5.80 16.76
N TRP A 33 -17.78 -5.58 18.07
CA TRP A 33 -16.65 -5.31 18.96
C TRP A 33 -15.64 -6.46 18.99
N MET A 34 -16.11 -7.71 19.07
CA MET A 34 -15.25 -8.89 19.00
C MET A 34 -14.58 -9.01 17.63
N ARG A 35 -15.30 -8.78 16.52
CA ARG A 35 -14.71 -8.79 15.17
C ARG A 35 -13.60 -7.76 15.02
N ILE A 36 -13.80 -6.54 15.53
CA ILE A 36 -12.78 -5.48 15.54
C ILE A 36 -11.57 -5.90 16.38
N ARG A 37 -11.78 -6.38 17.60
CA ARG A 37 -10.70 -6.82 18.51
C ARG A 37 -9.85 -7.96 17.94
N HIS A 38 -10.45 -8.88 17.19
CA HIS A 38 -9.78 -10.05 16.63
C HIS A 38 -9.35 -9.87 15.16
N GLY A 39 -9.53 -8.67 14.59
CA GLY A 39 -9.05 -8.35 13.24
C GLY A 39 -9.83 -9.04 12.11
N TYR A 40 -11.07 -9.49 12.36
CA TYR A 40 -11.93 -9.98 11.30
C TYR A 40 -12.35 -8.83 10.38
N PRO A 41 -12.46 -9.06 9.07
CA PRO A 41 -12.89 -8.03 8.14
C PRO A 41 -14.30 -7.56 8.52
N LEU A 42 -14.48 -6.26 8.63
CA LEU A 42 -15.81 -5.67 8.71
C LEU A 42 -16.36 -5.58 7.30
N ASP A 43 -17.58 -6.07 7.08
CA ASP A 43 -18.28 -5.89 5.82
C ASP A 43 -18.64 -4.41 5.67
N GLY A 44 -17.97 -3.72 4.74
CA GLY A 44 -18.40 -2.40 4.29
C GLY A 44 -19.77 -2.47 3.61
N GLN A 45 -20.41 -1.32 3.40
CA GLN A 45 -21.75 -1.22 2.79
C GLN A 45 -21.88 -1.83 1.37
N TRP A 46 -20.77 -2.26 0.77
CA TRP A 46 -20.67 -2.87 -0.56
C TRP A 46 -19.73 -4.09 -0.59
N GLY A 47 -19.70 -4.91 0.47
CA GLY A 47 -18.93 -6.16 0.48
C GLY A 47 -17.40 -6.00 0.46
N GLN A 48 -16.91 -4.78 0.71
CA GLN A 48 -15.48 -4.55 0.87
C GLN A 48 -15.07 -4.90 2.29
N ALA A 49 -14.16 -5.86 2.43
CA ALA A 49 -13.52 -6.21 3.68
C ALA A 49 -12.69 -5.01 4.19
N ILE A 50 -13.25 -4.23 5.12
CA ILE A 50 -12.51 -3.18 5.82
C ILE A 50 -11.71 -3.88 6.92
N TYR A 51 -10.44 -4.12 6.65
CA TYR A 51 -9.49 -4.49 7.69
C TYR A 51 -9.22 -3.25 8.56
N PRO A 52 -9.31 -3.34 9.90
CA PRO A 52 -8.77 -2.31 10.77
C PRO A 52 -7.25 -2.34 10.63
N LYS A 53 -6.72 -1.59 9.64
CA LYS A 53 -5.31 -1.64 9.31
C LYS A 53 -4.50 -0.77 10.27
N THR A 54 -3.44 -1.38 10.77
CA THR A 54 -2.24 -0.78 11.36
C THR A 54 -1.54 0.12 10.34
N ASP A 55 -2.18 1.24 9.98
CA ASP A 55 -1.77 2.13 8.89
C ASP A 55 -0.37 2.76 9.13
N GLN A 56 0.08 2.79 10.39
CA GLN A 56 1.40 3.31 10.76
C GLN A 56 2.55 2.42 10.30
N GLU A 57 2.46 1.10 10.48
CA GLU A 57 3.52 0.17 10.04
C GLU A 57 3.60 0.08 8.52
N ALA A 58 2.45 0.11 7.84
CA ALA A 58 2.41 0.10 6.38
C ALA A 58 2.98 1.42 5.80
N ALA A 59 2.62 2.56 6.38
CA ALA A 59 3.16 3.86 5.98
C ALA A 59 4.68 3.96 6.25
N GLU A 60 5.16 3.41 7.37
CA GLU A 60 6.58 3.36 7.69
C GLU A 60 7.35 2.47 6.71
N ARG A 61 6.85 1.28 6.37
CA ARG A 61 7.43 0.43 5.33
C ARG A 61 7.47 1.12 3.97
N ILE A 62 6.40 1.83 3.59
CA ILE A 62 6.37 2.60 2.34
C ILE A 62 7.43 3.71 2.36
N ARG A 63 7.61 4.41 3.48
CA ARG A 63 8.68 5.40 3.64
C ARG A 63 10.08 4.78 3.50
N LEU A 64 10.34 3.66 4.16
CA LEU A 64 11.62 2.95 4.08
C LEU A 64 11.91 2.48 2.64
N LEU A 65 10.94 1.84 2.00
CA LEU A 65 11.07 1.41 0.60
C LEU A 65 11.27 2.59 -0.36
N SER A 66 10.62 3.73 -0.13
CA SER A 66 10.82 4.93 -0.94
C SER A 66 12.22 5.50 -0.78
N GLN A 67 12.82 5.41 0.41
CA GLN A 67 14.20 5.83 0.66
C GLN A 67 15.20 4.89 -0.04
N GLU A 68 15.02 3.57 0.09
CA GLU A 68 15.86 2.58 -0.61
C GLU A 68 15.81 2.77 -2.13
N ASN A 69 14.63 2.99 -2.69
CA ASN A 69 14.48 3.27 -4.12
C ASN A 69 15.21 4.56 -4.55
N GLY A 70 15.22 5.59 -3.71
CA GLY A 70 15.97 6.82 -3.96
C GLY A 70 17.48 6.57 -3.98
N GLN A 71 17.98 5.80 -3.03
CA GLN A 71 19.41 5.43 -2.93
C GLN A 71 19.85 4.58 -4.12
N LEU A 72 19.08 3.55 -4.49
CA LEU A 72 19.38 2.69 -5.64
C LEU A 72 19.44 3.49 -6.94
N ARG A 73 18.54 4.47 -7.12
CA ARG A 73 18.56 5.34 -8.30
C ARG A 73 19.81 6.21 -8.36
N ALA A 74 20.27 6.72 -7.21
CA ALA A 74 21.53 7.48 -7.14
C ALA A 74 22.74 6.59 -7.45
N GLU A 75 22.78 5.37 -6.92
CA GLU A 75 23.85 4.40 -7.19
C GLU A 75 23.89 4.03 -8.68
N ILE A 76 22.75 3.71 -9.29
CA ILE A 76 22.63 3.45 -10.73
C ILE A 76 23.08 4.65 -11.56
N GLY A 77 22.74 5.88 -11.14
CA GLY A 77 23.22 7.11 -11.77
C GLY A 77 24.75 7.19 -11.79
N SER A 78 25.39 6.95 -10.65
CA SER A 78 26.87 6.98 -10.53
C SER A 78 27.54 5.91 -11.40
N ILE A 79 26.94 4.73 -11.51
CA ILE A 79 27.44 3.64 -12.36
C ILE A 79 27.32 4.03 -13.84
N LYS A 80 26.21 4.66 -14.23
CA LYS A 80 25.99 5.15 -15.59
C LYS A 80 27.02 6.21 -15.99
N ASP A 81 27.34 7.16 -15.11
CA ASP A 81 28.35 8.20 -15.38
C ASP A 81 29.74 7.58 -15.58
N ARG A 82 30.09 6.56 -14.79
CA ARG A 82 31.35 5.82 -14.97
C ARG A 82 31.37 5.03 -16.28
N LEU A 83 30.26 4.40 -16.64
CA LEU A 83 30.13 3.71 -17.92
C LEU A 83 30.31 4.67 -19.10
N ALA A 84 29.70 5.86 -19.06
CA ALA A 84 29.88 6.87 -20.10
C ALA A 84 31.34 7.33 -20.21
N ASN A 85 32.04 7.49 -19.07
CA ASN A 85 33.47 7.80 -19.10
C ASN A 85 34.31 6.67 -19.72
N VAL A 86 33.99 5.41 -19.40
CA VAL A 86 34.67 4.25 -20.01
C VAL A 86 34.40 4.17 -21.50
N GLU A 87 33.14 4.36 -21.92
CA GLU A 87 32.75 4.40 -23.33
C GLU A 87 33.52 5.49 -24.09
N ARG A 88 33.69 6.68 -23.49
CA ARG A 88 34.47 7.76 -24.07
C ARG A 88 35.94 7.39 -24.23
N ILE A 89 36.57 6.79 -23.21
CA ILE A 89 37.98 6.38 -23.25
C ILE A 89 38.20 5.34 -24.36
N VAL A 90 37.34 4.33 -24.42
CA VAL A 90 37.45 3.25 -25.40
C VAL A 90 37.26 3.78 -26.83
N THR A 91 36.28 4.66 -27.03
CA THR A 91 35.97 5.22 -28.36
C THR A 91 37.01 6.25 -28.81
N ASP A 92 37.30 7.25 -27.98
CA ASP A 92 38.24 8.33 -28.34
C ASP A 92 39.68 7.80 -28.45
N GLY A 93 40.08 6.89 -27.54
CA GLY A 93 41.41 6.31 -27.49
C GLY A 93 41.75 5.47 -28.73
N ALA A 94 40.80 4.64 -29.19
CA ALA A 94 41.00 3.83 -30.40
C ALA A 94 41.21 4.71 -31.64
N HIS A 95 40.37 5.72 -31.83
CA HIS A 95 40.50 6.63 -32.97
C HIS A 95 41.76 7.51 -32.90
N SER A 96 42.20 7.91 -31.70
CA SER A 96 43.48 8.64 -31.57
C SER A 96 44.68 7.76 -31.93
N LEU A 97 44.69 6.50 -31.49
CA LEU A 97 45.77 5.57 -31.75
C LEU A 97 45.87 5.24 -33.24
N ASP A 98 44.76 4.95 -33.91
CA ASP A 98 44.74 4.68 -35.35
C ASP A 98 45.28 5.86 -36.16
N ARG A 99 44.91 7.09 -35.79
CA ARG A 99 45.44 8.32 -36.42
C ARG A 99 46.94 8.49 -36.18
N GLU A 100 47.41 8.20 -34.96
CA GLU A 100 48.83 8.30 -34.62
C GLU A 100 49.66 7.26 -35.40
N ILE A 101 49.17 6.03 -35.51
CA ILE A 101 49.77 4.96 -36.33
C ILE A 101 49.88 5.39 -37.80
N GLU A 102 48.81 5.93 -38.39
CA GLU A 102 48.84 6.35 -39.80
C GLU A 102 49.79 7.54 -40.03
N SER A 103 49.92 8.43 -39.05
CA SER A 103 50.87 9.55 -39.11
C SER A 103 52.34 9.08 -39.08
N LEU A 104 52.64 8.03 -38.31
CA LEU A 104 53.97 7.42 -38.27
C LEU A 104 54.29 6.66 -39.56
N ARG A 105 53.29 6.04 -40.18
CA ARG A 105 53.43 5.29 -41.43
C ARG A 105 53.67 6.18 -42.65
N THR A 106 53.18 7.42 -42.64
CA THR A 106 53.34 8.39 -43.74
C THR A 106 54.58 9.26 -43.62
N LYS A 107 55.32 9.19 -42.50
CA LYS A 107 56.56 9.94 -42.31
C LYS A 107 57.73 9.16 -42.94
N PRO A 108 58.33 9.64 -44.06
CA PRO A 108 59.52 9.01 -44.60
C PRO A 108 60.70 9.23 -43.66
N ASN A 109 61.55 8.20 -43.50
CA ASN A 109 62.81 8.27 -42.75
C ASN A 109 63.77 9.33 -43.33
#